data_AF-A0A1H5JA91-F1
#
_entry.id   AF-A0A1H5JA91-F1
#
_cell.length_a   1.000
_cell.length_b   1.000
_cell.length_c   1.000
_cell.angle_alpha   90.00
_cell.angle_beta   90.00
_cell.angle_gamma   90.00
#
_symmetry.space_group_name_H-M   'P 1'
#
loop_
_entity.id
_entity.type
_entity.pdbx_description
1 polymer ?
#
loop_
_entity_poly.entity_id
_entity_poly.type
_entity_poly.pdbx_seq_one_letter_code
_entity_poly.pdbx_strand_id
1 'polypeptide(L)'
;MKVLYIASKPDQAVTLRLEQEITELQRNVVSNTGDAVEFSFLPSLPFEDLPTQISKHKPDIVHISAHGDDDCLAMAHEGGQFVPLTAEMLSAFLDVEPPPRLVYLNACNSASIASELSKRVAMAIGTTTPITNLAARKAAVTFYTRLLEGKSVQSAFDTGHMIMKGLNSMKGLNSMAVSSELFARRGCHPDREVLHTTTRVIARFAEDKAQPADGTNYDIELGLIGAPRNTSQVVFFTDDEAFIKDKAQLERDLCTVIRGTVVRGEIWEEDGWTSYGDFRVFVCGVTAGGEHYSAAGSLCGGLETYYIAKHDVSSADALPNKLRRAIAHLRSEDGSSISPVADGVTKITSRKGRRK
;
A
#
# COMPACT_ATOMS: atom_id res chain seq x y z
N MET A 1 6.53 4.35 2.80
CA MET A 1 7.08 2.99 2.98
C MET A 1 8.52 2.99 2.53
N LYS A 2 9.47 2.57 3.37
CA LYS A 2 10.89 2.46 3.04
C LYS A 2 11.29 1.01 2.85
N VAL A 3 11.84 0.67 1.70
CA VAL A 3 12.31 -0.67 1.37
C VAL A 3 13.82 -0.63 1.17
N LEU A 4 14.54 -1.39 1.99
CA LEU A 4 15.97 -1.63 1.79
C LEU A 4 16.14 -2.99 1.12
N TYR A 5 16.58 -2.97 -0.13
CA TYR A 5 16.82 -4.17 -0.92
C TYR A 5 18.32 -4.47 -0.96
N ILE A 6 18.69 -5.63 -0.44
CA ILE A 6 20.06 -6.11 -0.35
C ILE A 6 20.20 -7.32 -1.26
N ALA A 7 21.14 -7.26 -2.20
CA ALA A 7 21.51 -8.39 -3.04
C ALA A 7 22.92 -8.84 -2.70
N SER A 8 23.07 -10.12 -2.34
CA SER A 8 24.39 -10.74 -2.21
C SER A 8 24.86 -11.25 -3.57
N LYS A 9 26.10 -10.94 -3.93
CA LYS A 9 26.77 -11.43 -5.14
C LYS A 9 28.22 -11.77 -4.81
N PRO A 10 28.53 -13.03 -4.48
CA PRO A 10 29.92 -13.48 -4.37
C PRO A 10 30.54 -13.65 -5.78
N ASP A 11 31.85 -13.45 -5.90
CA ASP A 11 32.59 -13.45 -7.17
C ASP A 11 32.53 -14.76 -7.97
N GLN A 12 32.14 -15.87 -7.33
CA GLN A 12 32.04 -17.20 -7.96
C GLN A 12 30.60 -17.64 -8.27
N ALA A 13 29.57 -16.83 -7.96
CA ALA A 13 28.18 -17.19 -8.25
C ALA A 13 27.73 -16.73 -9.64
N VAL A 14 26.96 -17.58 -10.32
CA VAL A 14 26.33 -17.26 -11.61
C VAL A 14 25.47 -16.01 -11.43
N THR A 15 25.73 -14.99 -12.24
CA THR A 15 25.12 -13.66 -12.19
C THR A 15 23.60 -13.76 -12.02
N LEU A 16 23.13 -13.43 -10.82
CA LEU A 16 21.73 -13.22 -10.57
C LEU A 16 21.28 -12.03 -11.44
N ARG A 17 20.53 -12.29 -12.52
CA ARG A 17 19.91 -11.27 -13.40
C ARG A 17 18.95 -10.29 -12.67
N LEU A 18 18.85 -10.42 -11.34
CA LEU A 18 18.15 -9.55 -10.40
C LEU A 18 18.46 -8.06 -10.61
N GLU A 19 19.68 -7.72 -11.03
CA GLU A 19 20.13 -6.33 -11.28
C GLU A 19 19.32 -5.61 -12.39
N GLN A 20 18.90 -6.32 -13.45
CA GLN A 20 18.09 -5.73 -14.54
C GLN A 20 16.60 -5.63 -14.18
N GLU A 21 16.12 -6.43 -13.24
CA GLU A 21 14.70 -6.57 -12.92
C GLU A 21 14.29 -5.76 -11.69
N ILE A 22 15.23 -5.35 -10.83
CA ILE A 22 15.01 -4.31 -9.82
C ILE A 22 14.69 -2.96 -10.48
N THR A 23 15.20 -2.73 -11.69
CA THR A 23 14.80 -1.60 -12.52
C THR A 23 13.32 -1.71 -12.95
N GLU A 24 12.76 -2.90 -13.16
CA GLU A 24 11.32 -3.10 -13.42
C GLU A 24 10.48 -2.90 -12.15
N LEU A 25 10.94 -3.37 -10.99
CA LEU A 25 10.31 -3.06 -9.70
C LEU A 25 10.28 -1.55 -9.48
N GLN A 26 11.42 -0.87 -9.56
CA GLN A 26 11.51 0.59 -9.43
C GLN A 26 10.61 1.32 -10.45
N ARG A 27 10.59 0.91 -11.73
CA ARG A 27 9.73 1.54 -12.74
C ARG A 27 8.24 1.33 -12.47
N ASN A 28 7.81 0.14 -12.02
CA ASN A 28 6.40 -0.13 -11.71
C ASN A 28 5.96 0.50 -10.38
N VAL A 29 6.88 0.62 -9.41
CA VAL A 29 6.65 1.27 -8.11
C VAL A 29 6.59 2.79 -8.24
N VAL A 30 7.44 3.41 -9.08
CA VAL A 30 7.51 4.87 -9.26
C VAL A 30 6.42 5.41 -10.21
N SER A 31 5.94 4.61 -11.18
CA SER A 31 5.00 5.10 -12.20
C SER A 31 3.53 5.18 -11.75
N ASN A 32 3.14 4.52 -10.65
CA ASN A 32 1.73 4.35 -10.28
C ASN A 32 1.30 5.12 -9.02
N THR A 33 2.21 5.82 -8.34
CA THR A 33 1.90 6.57 -7.11
C THR A 33 2.87 7.75 -7.02
N GLY A 34 2.38 8.99 -7.11
CA GLY A 34 3.19 10.19 -6.96
C GLY A 34 3.69 10.36 -5.51
N ASP A 35 4.84 9.77 -5.18
CA ASP A 35 5.60 9.92 -3.93
C ASP A 35 5.07 9.27 -2.64
N ALA A 36 5.30 7.96 -2.44
CA ALA A 36 5.19 7.36 -1.10
C ALA A 36 6.09 6.15 -0.80
N VAL A 37 7.05 5.82 -1.68
CA VAL A 37 7.92 4.64 -1.52
C VAL A 37 9.39 5.01 -1.75
N GLU A 38 10.19 4.93 -0.70
CA GLU A 38 11.64 5.04 -0.78
C GLU A 38 12.21 3.64 -0.98
N PHE A 39 12.84 3.38 -2.13
CA PHE A 39 13.43 2.08 -2.44
C PHE A 39 14.95 2.21 -2.59
N SER A 40 15.69 1.79 -1.56
CA SER A 40 17.15 1.81 -1.54
C SER A 40 17.70 0.46 -1.97
N PHE A 41 18.45 0.41 -3.07
CA PHE A 41 19.06 -0.81 -3.57
C PHE A 41 20.57 -0.85 -3.26
N LEU A 42 21.00 -1.88 -2.53
CA LEU A 42 22.39 -2.13 -2.17
C LEU A 42 22.88 -3.44 -2.82
N PRO A 43 23.43 -3.38 -4.04
CA PRO A 43 24.03 -4.55 -4.69
C PRO A 43 25.37 -4.90 -4.06
N SER A 44 25.66 -6.20 -3.97
CA SER A 44 26.95 -6.74 -3.51
C SER A 44 27.39 -6.20 -2.15
N LEU A 45 26.45 -5.93 -1.25
CA LEU A 45 26.76 -5.36 0.06
C LEU A 45 27.50 -6.41 0.92
N PRO A 46 28.70 -6.10 1.44
CA PRO A 46 29.41 -6.97 2.35
C PRO A 46 28.59 -7.23 3.63
N PHE A 47 28.67 -8.44 4.19
CA PHE A 47 27.88 -8.83 5.35
C PHE A 47 28.15 -7.91 6.57
N GLU A 48 29.38 -7.43 6.72
CA GLU A 48 29.83 -6.52 7.76
C GLU A 48 29.18 -5.12 7.70
N ASP A 49 28.70 -4.71 6.53
CA ASP A 49 28.07 -3.40 6.35
C ASP A 49 26.56 -3.42 6.62
N LEU A 50 25.93 -4.60 6.67
CA LEU A 50 24.48 -4.75 6.90
C LEU A 50 23.98 -3.97 8.11
N PRO A 51 24.59 -4.09 9.32
CA PRO A 51 24.10 -3.39 10.51
C PRO A 51 24.08 -1.87 10.31
N THR A 52 25.17 -1.33 9.75
CA THR A 52 25.33 0.10 9.48
C THR A 52 24.29 0.58 8.46
N GLN A 53 24.07 -0.17 7.39
CA GLN A 53 23.11 0.23 6.36
C GLN A 53 21.66 0.12 6.82
N ILE A 54 21.30 -0.92 7.59
CA ILE A 54 19.98 -1.07 8.19
C ILE A 54 19.72 0.09 9.17
N SER A 55 20.68 0.40 10.04
CA SER A 55 20.57 1.51 11.00
C SER A 55 20.49 2.89 10.31
N LYS A 56 21.21 3.08 9.20
CA LYS A 56 21.21 4.33 8.45
C LYS A 56 19.87 4.58 7.76
N HIS A 57 19.31 3.58 7.10
CA HIS A 57 18.09 3.73 6.30
C HIS A 57 16.81 3.61 7.13
N LYS A 58 16.85 2.91 8.27
CA LYS A 58 15.69 2.60 9.12
C LYS A 58 14.47 2.13 8.31
N PRO A 59 14.62 1.04 7.52
CA PRO A 59 13.60 0.64 6.57
C PRO A 59 12.37 0.02 7.26
N ASP A 60 11.19 0.21 6.65
CA ASP A 60 9.98 -0.54 7.02
C ASP A 60 10.08 -2.01 6.60
N ILE A 61 10.74 -2.26 5.46
CA ILE A 61 10.93 -3.59 4.88
C ILE A 61 12.41 -3.81 4.54
N VAL A 62 12.99 -4.89 5.05
CA VAL A 62 14.31 -5.38 4.61
C VAL A 62 14.09 -6.56 3.67
N HIS A 63 14.53 -6.45 2.43
CA HIS A 63 14.51 -7.53 1.45
C HIS A 63 15.93 -8.03 1.23
N ILE A 64 16.18 -9.32 1.47
CA ILE A 64 17.50 -9.93 1.22
C ILE A 64 17.34 -10.97 0.14
N SER A 65 18.03 -10.77 -0.97
CA SER A 65 18.18 -11.77 -2.04
C SER A 65 19.59 -12.35 -1.96
N ALA A 66 19.68 -13.62 -1.62
CA ALA A 66 20.94 -14.35 -1.46
C ALA A 66 20.74 -15.82 -1.83
N HIS A 67 21.83 -16.55 -2.01
CA HIS A 67 21.76 -18.01 -1.96
C HIS A 67 21.48 -18.43 -0.51
N GLY A 68 20.70 -19.49 -0.32
CA GLY A 68 20.49 -20.09 0.99
C GLY A 68 21.02 -21.52 0.99
N ASP A 69 21.66 -21.89 2.08
CA ASP A 69 22.26 -23.20 2.30
C ASP A 69 22.22 -23.52 3.80
N ASP A 70 21.84 -24.72 4.20
CA ASP A 70 21.82 -25.22 5.60
C ASP A 70 21.53 -24.14 6.68
N ASP A 71 20.32 -23.55 6.65
CA ASP A 71 19.84 -22.55 7.62
C ASP A 71 20.65 -21.23 7.70
N CYS A 72 21.47 -20.93 6.69
CA CYS A 72 22.17 -19.65 6.56
C CYS A 72 21.95 -18.98 5.19
N LEU A 73 22.17 -17.66 5.15
CA LEU A 73 22.21 -16.88 3.92
C LEU A 73 23.66 -16.68 3.49
N ALA A 74 23.91 -16.95 2.22
CA ALA A 74 25.18 -16.75 1.54
C ALA A 74 25.49 -15.27 1.34
N MET A 75 26.29 -14.68 2.21
CA MET A 75 26.69 -13.27 2.08
C MET A 75 28.14 -13.15 1.60
N ALA A 76 28.41 -12.12 0.81
CA ALA A 76 29.79 -11.76 0.48
C ALA A 76 30.43 -11.04 1.67
N HIS A 77 31.70 -11.30 1.91
CA HIS A 77 32.59 -10.45 2.71
C HIS A 77 33.32 -9.45 1.79
N GLU A 78 33.87 -8.35 2.31
CA GLU A 78 34.67 -7.37 1.56
C GLU A 78 35.81 -8.04 0.76
N GLY A 79 36.39 -9.12 1.28
CA GLY A 79 37.39 -9.94 0.59
C GLY A 79 36.85 -10.88 -0.50
N GLY A 80 35.55 -10.83 -0.84
CA GLY A 80 34.90 -11.65 -1.87
C GLY A 80 34.55 -13.09 -1.45
N GLN A 81 34.92 -13.50 -0.23
CA GLN A 81 34.62 -14.81 0.32
C GLN A 81 33.17 -14.93 0.83
N PHE A 82 32.66 -16.16 0.87
CA PHE A 82 31.35 -16.46 1.45
C PHE A 82 31.41 -16.41 2.97
N VAL A 83 30.41 -15.78 3.59
CA VAL A 83 30.16 -15.84 5.03
C VAL A 83 28.72 -16.29 5.27
N PRO A 84 28.51 -17.35 6.09
CA PRO A 84 27.17 -17.80 6.45
C PRO A 84 26.52 -16.80 7.41
N LEU A 85 25.48 -16.12 6.94
CA LEU A 85 24.67 -15.25 7.78
C LEU A 85 23.54 -16.06 8.43
N THR A 86 23.64 -16.29 9.74
CA THR A 86 22.65 -17.04 10.51
C THR A 86 21.47 -16.18 10.95
N ALA A 87 20.39 -16.82 11.41
CA ALA A 87 19.25 -16.12 11.99
C ALA A 87 19.60 -15.28 13.23
N GLU A 88 20.56 -15.75 14.04
CA GLU A 88 21.04 -15.03 15.23
C GLU A 88 21.77 -13.74 14.83
N MET A 89 22.70 -13.82 13.89
CA MET A 89 23.42 -12.65 13.36
C MET A 89 22.45 -11.64 12.75
N LEU A 90 21.55 -12.09 11.89
CA LEU A 90 20.59 -11.19 11.25
C LEU A 90 19.60 -10.59 12.28
N SER A 91 19.19 -11.33 13.31
CA SER A 91 18.38 -10.80 14.41
C SER A 91 19.10 -9.68 15.18
N ALA A 92 20.42 -9.81 15.38
CA ALA A 92 21.23 -8.76 16.00
C ALA A 92 21.35 -7.53 15.10
N PHE A 93 21.46 -7.72 13.78
CA PHE A 93 21.56 -6.61 12.82
C PHE A 93 20.24 -5.83 12.67
N LEU A 94 19.11 -6.48 12.95
CA LEU A 94 17.78 -5.89 12.94
C LEU A 94 17.41 -5.23 14.28
N ASP A 95 18.33 -5.19 15.25
CA ASP A 95 18.20 -4.47 16.51
C ASP A 95 18.37 -2.95 16.33
N VAL A 96 17.41 -2.36 15.62
CA VAL A 96 17.34 -0.92 15.34
C VAL A 96 16.01 -0.36 15.81
N GLU A 97 15.96 0.94 16.10
CA GLU A 97 14.74 1.61 16.57
C GLU A 97 14.26 2.68 15.55
N PRO A 98 13.06 2.53 14.97
CA PRO A 98 12.17 1.36 15.07
C PRO A 98 12.69 0.15 14.25
N PRO A 99 12.38 -1.09 14.65
CA PRO A 99 12.77 -2.28 13.88
C PRO A 99 11.92 -2.38 12.60
N PRO A 100 12.44 -3.04 11.53
CA PRO A 100 11.66 -3.30 10.34
C PRO A 100 10.36 -4.06 10.68
N ARG A 101 9.27 -3.68 10.01
CA ARG A 101 7.97 -4.35 10.16
C ARG A 101 7.94 -5.68 9.42
N LEU A 102 8.71 -5.80 8.33
CA LEU A 102 8.79 -7.01 7.52
C LEU A 102 10.23 -7.29 7.09
N VAL A 103 10.65 -8.55 7.23
CA VAL A 103 11.84 -9.08 6.54
C VAL A 103 11.39 -10.04 5.44
N TYR A 104 11.83 -9.81 4.21
CA TYR A 104 11.56 -10.67 3.07
C TYR A 104 12.86 -11.38 2.67
N LEU A 105 12.95 -12.68 2.93
CA LEU A 105 14.08 -13.51 2.53
C LEU A 105 13.78 -14.20 1.21
N ASN A 106 14.44 -13.73 0.15
CA ASN A 106 14.41 -14.34 -1.16
C ASN A 106 15.64 -15.25 -1.34
N ALA A 107 15.66 -16.33 -0.58
CA ALA A 107 16.73 -17.33 -0.57
C ALA A 107 16.13 -18.73 -0.35
N CYS A 108 16.71 -19.75 -0.98
CA CYS A 108 16.30 -21.15 -0.81
C CYS A 108 16.43 -21.58 0.66
N ASN A 109 15.51 -22.41 1.16
CA ASN A 109 15.57 -22.98 2.52
C ASN A 109 15.72 -21.93 3.64
N SER A 110 15.14 -20.74 3.47
CA SER A 110 15.20 -19.62 4.42
C SER A 110 14.02 -19.56 5.40
N ALA A 111 13.08 -20.50 5.33
CA ALA A 111 11.89 -20.51 6.20
C ALA A 111 12.25 -20.64 7.69
N SER A 112 13.26 -21.45 8.04
CA SER A 112 13.79 -21.57 9.41
C SER A 112 14.32 -20.23 9.92
N ILE A 113 15.11 -19.53 9.11
CA ILE A 113 15.62 -18.19 9.40
C ILE A 113 14.46 -17.22 9.61
N ALA A 114 13.49 -17.17 8.69
CA ALA A 114 12.34 -16.28 8.79
C ALA A 114 11.50 -16.54 10.06
N SER A 115 11.30 -17.81 10.43
CA SER A 115 10.63 -18.19 11.68
C SER A 115 11.34 -17.60 12.90
N GLU A 116 12.66 -17.74 12.98
CA GLU A 116 13.46 -17.16 14.08
C GLU A 116 13.41 -15.63 14.09
N LEU A 117 13.54 -14.98 12.92
CA LEU A 117 13.45 -13.52 12.81
C LEU A 117 12.10 -12.97 13.28
N SER A 118 11.00 -13.70 13.07
CA SER A 118 9.65 -13.29 13.50
C SER A 118 9.49 -13.16 15.02
N LYS A 119 10.46 -13.66 15.80
CA LYS A 119 10.53 -13.41 17.25
C LYS A 119 10.97 -11.98 17.56
N ARG A 120 11.69 -11.33 16.64
CA ARG A 120 12.23 -9.96 16.76
C ARG A 120 11.41 -8.94 15.97
N VAL A 121 11.22 -9.19 14.67
CA VAL A 121 10.45 -8.32 13.76
C VAL A 121 8.97 -8.70 13.74
N ALA A 122 8.09 -7.81 13.28
CA ALA A 122 6.66 -8.09 13.29
C ALA A 122 6.28 -9.25 12.37
N MET A 123 6.88 -9.31 11.17
CA MET A 123 6.65 -10.35 10.18
C MET A 123 7.94 -10.72 9.44
N ALA A 124 8.05 -11.96 9.00
CA ALA A 124 9.14 -12.44 8.15
C ALA A 124 8.65 -13.45 7.11
N ILE A 125 9.16 -13.36 5.89
CA ILE A 125 8.85 -14.29 4.79
C ILE A 125 10.13 -15.06 4.43
N GLY A 126 10.01 -16.37 4.26
CA GLY A 126 11.09 -17.24 3.78
C GLY A 126 10.56 -18.35 2.88
N THR A 127 11.45 -19.15 2.28
CA THR A 127 11.08 -20.30 1.43
C THR A 127 11.56 -21.62 1.98
N THR A 128 10.78 -22.70 1.81
CA THR A 128 11.06 -24.03 2.39
C THR A 128 11.86 -24.94 1.47
N THR A 129 11.93 -24.62 0.17
CA THR A 129 12.59 -25.45 -0.84
C THR A 129 13.28 -24.56 -1.87
N PRO A 130 14.16 -25.13 -2.72
CA PRO A 130 14.71 -24.39 -3.84
C PRO A 130 13.65 -23.76 -4.74
N ILE A 131 13.81 -22.47 -5.03
CA ILE A 131 12.94 -21.69 -5.90
C ILE A 131 13.68 -21.33 -7.17
N THR A 132 12.99 -21.32 -8.32
CA THR A 132 13.60 -20.81 -9.54
C THR A 132 13.72 -19.29 -9.48
N ASN A 133 14.80 -18.71 -10.01
CA ASN A 133 15.02 -17.26 -10.05
C ASN A 133 13.82 -16.49 -10.65
N LEU A 134 13.16 -17.07 -11.67
CA LEU A 134 11.97 -16.48 -12.29
C LEU A 134 10.76 -16.45 -11.35
N ALA A 135 10.48 -17.57 -10.66
CA ALA A 135 9.34 -17.66 -9.74
C ALA A 135 9.54 -16.77 -8.52
N ALA A 136 10.74 -16.81 -7.92
CA ALA A 136 11.18 -15.96 -6.83
C ALA A 136 10.93 -14.47 -7.12
N ARG A 137 11.37 -14.04 -8.30
CA ARG A 137 11.20 -12.66 -8.75
C ARG A 137 9.75 -12.28 -8.96
N LYS A 138 8.99 -13.04 -9.76
CA LYS A 138 7.60 -12.68 -10.07
C LYS A 138 6.72 -12.69 -8.82
N ALA A 139 7.03 -13.54 -7.84
CA ALA A 139 6.42 -13.52 -6.52
C ALA A 139 6.72 -12.22 -5.78
N ALA A 140 7.99 -11.79 -5.71
CA ALA A 140 8.37 -10.52 -5.07
C ALA A 140 7.74 -9.31 -5.75
N VAL A 141 7.72 -9.25 -7.09
CA VAL A 141 7.04 -8.20 -7.86
C VAL A 141 5.56 -8.13 -7.49
N THR A 142 4.88 -9.28 -7.55
CA THR A 142 3.46 -9.37 -7.21
C THR A 142 3.21 -8.93 -5.77
N PHE A 143 4.05 -9.37 -4.83
CA PHE A 143 3.97 -8.99 -3.42
C PHE A 143 4.05 -7.48 -3.23
N TYR A 144 5.08 -6.82 -3.78
CA TYR A 144 5.22 -5.37 -3.64
C TYR A 144 4.10 -4.60 -4.36
N THR A 145 3.69 -5.01 -5.56
CA THR A 145 2.55 -4.39 -6.25
C THR A 145 1.29 -4.41 -5.37
N ARG A 146 0.99 -5.54 -4.72
CA ARG A 146 -0.17 -5.66 -3.82
C ARG A 146 -0.03 -4.78 -2.58
N LEU A 147 1.16 -4.66 -1.99
CA LEU A 147 1.39 -3.72 -0.90
C LEU A 147 1.12 -2.27 -1.33
N LEU A 148 1.59 -1.88 -2.52
CA LEU A 148 1.38 -0.53 -3.06
C LEU A 148 -0.08 -0.23 -3.39
N GLU A 149 -0.88 -1.24 -3.70
CA GLU A 149 -2.34 -1.12 -3.80
C GLU A 149 -3.04 -0.95 -2.43
N GLY A 150 -2.27 -0.87 -1.34
CA GLY A 150 -2.78 -0.75 0.03
C GLY A 150 -3.37 -2.06 0.58
N LYS A 151 -3.00 -3.22 0.00
CA LYS A 151 -3.45 -4.53 0.51
C LYS A 151 -2.65 -4.93 1.75
N SER A 152 -3.26 -5.77 2.57
CA SER A 152 -2.60 -6.32 3.75
C SER A 152 -1.44 -7.25 3.37
N VAL A 153 -0.49 -7.42 4.30
CA VAL A 153 0.67 -8.29 4.10
C VAL A 153 0.26 -9.72 3.76
N GLN A 154 -0.77 -10.27 4.42
CA GLN A 154 -1.30 -11.60 4.11
C GLN A 154 -1.81 -11.68 2.67
N SER A 155 -2.66 -10.73 2.24
CA SER A 155 -3.21 -10.74 0.88
C SER A 155 -2.12 -10.60 -0.19
N ALA A 156 -1.12 -9.77 0.07
CA ALA A 156 0.04 -9.60 -0.81
C ALA A 156 0.87 -10.90 -0.89
N PHE A 157 1.12 -11.53 0.26
CA PHE A 157 1.85 -12.80 0.35
C PHE A 157 1.12 -13.93 -0.38
N ASP A 158 -0.18 -14.12 -0.13
CA ASP A 158 -0.98 -15.20 -0.72
C ASP A 158 -0.95 -15.12 -2.26
N THR A 159 -1.09 -13.91 -2.80
CA THR A 159 -1.07 -13.67 -4.26
C THR A 159 0.33 -13.97 -4.83
N GLY A 160 1.39 -13.46 -4.20
CA GLY A 160 2.77 -13.73 -4.62
C GLY A 160 3.13 -15.21 -4.54
N HIS A 161 2.67 -15.89 -3.50
CA HIS A 161 2.84 -17.32 -3.28
C HIS A 161 2.15 -18.16 -4.37
N MET A 162 0.93 -17.79 -4.79
CA MET A 162 0.24 -18.47 -5.90
C MET A 162 0.98 -18.30 -7.23
N ILE A 163 1.51 -17.11 -7.52
CA ILE A 163 2.35 -16.88 -8.71
C ILE A 163 3.62 -17.75 -8.65
N MET A 164 4.27 -17.82 -7.49
CA MET A 164 5.45 -18.67 -7.29
C MET A 164 5.14 -20.14 -7.60
N LYS A 165 4.06 -20.68 -7.02
CA LYS A 165 3.61 -22.07 -7.22
C LYS A 165 3.35 -22.35 -8.71
N GLY A 166 2.56 -21.50 -9.37
CA GLY A 166 2.23 -21.68 -10.78
C GLY A 166 3.45 -21.68 -11.70
N LEU A 167 4.41 -20.78 -11.47
CA LEU A 167 5.62 -20.68 -12.30
C LEU A 167 6.59 -21.86 -12.09
N ASN A 168 6.70 -22.38 -10.87
CA ASN A 168 7.55 -23.53 -10.60
C ASN A 168 6.99 -24.83 -11.19
N SER A 169 5.65 -24.99 -11.24
CA SER A 169 5.01 -26.17 -11.83
C SER A 169 5.24 -26.32 -13.34
N MET A 170 5.54 -25.24 -14.07
CA MET A 170 5.74 -25.28 -15.52
C MET A 170 7.04 -25.97 -15.99
N LYS A 171 8.04 -26.15 -15.11
CA LYS A 171 9.37 -26.66 -15.50
C LYS A 171 9.58 -28.17 -15.37
N GLY A 172 8.54 -28.96 -15.10
CA GLY A 172 8.69 -30.41 -14.97
C GLY A 172 9.60 -30.86 -13.83
N LEU A 173 9.93 -29.96 -12.88
CA LEU A 173 10.49 -30.37 -11.60
C LEU A 173 9.40 -31.15 -10.86
N ASN A 174 9.67 -32.43 -10.60
CA ASN A 174 8.87 -33.28 -9.73
C ASN A 174 8.52 -32.50 -8.45
N SER A 175 7.24 -32.15 -8.34
CA SER A 175 6.39 -31.97 -7.16
C SER A 175 6.98 -32.07 -5.73
N MET A 176 8.12 -31.49 -5.43
CA MET A 176 8.32 -30.95 -4.08
C MET A 176 7.54 -29.65 -4.04
N ALA A 177 6.55 -29.59 -3.15
CA ALA A 177 5.66 -28.46 -3.00
C ALA A 177 6.49 -27.22 -2.64
N VAL A 178 6.91 -26.47 -3.67
CA VAL A 178 7.64 -25.23 -3.43
C VAL A 178 6.73 -24.31 -2.65
N SER A 179 7.17 -23.97 -1.44
CA SER A 179 6.40 -23.14 -0.54
C SER A 179 7.23 -21.98 -0.04
N SER A 180 6.62 -20.81 -0.05
CA SER A 180 7.01 -19.71 0.82
C SER A 180 6.14 -19.76 2.06
N GLU A 181 6.67 -19.27 3.17
CA GLU A 181 5.93 -19.16 4.44
C GLU A 181 6.04 -17.74 4.98
N LEU A 182 4.95 -17.26 5.56
CA LEU A 182 4.85 -15.98 6.24
C LEU A 182 4.74 -16.26 7.74
N PHE A 183 5.75 -15.85 8.49
CA PHE A 183 5.80 -15.93 9.93
C PHE A 183 5.44 -14.57 10.54
N ALA A 184 4.61 -14.58 11.58
CA ALA A 184 4.19 -13.37 12.28
C ALA A 184 4.48 -13.51 13.76
N ARG A 185 4.99 -12.45 14.38
CA ARG A 185 5.18 -12.37 15.82
C ARG A 185 3.84 -12.55 16.53
N ARG A 186 3.84 -13.15 17.71
CA ARG A 186 2.63 -13.29 18.54
C ARG A 186 1.93 -11.93 18.72
N GLY A 187 0.64 -11.88 18.37
CA GLY A 187 -0.20 -10.67 18.44
C GLY A 187 -0.12 -9.77 17.19
N CYS A 188 0.74 -10.08 16.22
CA CYS A 188 0.71 -9.47 14.90
C CYS A 188 -0.29 -10.23 14.02
N HIS A 189 -1.11 -9.49 13.27
CA HIS A 189 -2.18 -10.01 12.44
C HIS A 189 -1.92 -9.61 10.98
N PRO A 190 -1.21 -10.43 10.17
CA PRO A 190 -0.79 -10.04 8.82
C PRO A 190 -1.95 -9.72 7.87
N ASP A 191 -3.15 -10.23 8.17
CA ASP A 191 -4.40 -9.95 7.45
C ASP A 191 -4.88 -8.50 7.65
N ARG A 192 -4.42 -7.83 8.71
CA ARG A 192 -4.73 -6.43 9.06
C ARG A 192 -3.55 -5.49 8.91
N GLU A 193 -2.33 -6.01 8.79
CA GLU A 193 -1.12 -5.20 8.63
C GLU A 193 -1.04 -4.60 7.22
N VAL A 194 -1.09 -3.27 7.13
CA VAL A 194 -0.86 -2.51 5.88
C VAL A 194 0.46 -1.75 6.01
N LEU A 195 1.38 -1.98 5.08
CA LEU A 195 2.73 -1.37 5.06
C LEU A 195 2.82 -0.12 4.20
N HIS A 196 1.84 0.10 3.32
CA HIS A 196 1.73 1.28 2.49
C HIS A 196 0.29 1.78 2.54
N THR A 197 0.08 2.95 3.12
CA THR A 197 -1.22 3.61 3.11
C THR A 197 -1.30 4.45 1.85
N THR A 198 -2.22 4.11 0.96
CA THR A 198 -2.52 4.96 -0.19
C THR A 198 -3.28 6.19 0.29
N THR A 199 -2.88 7.35 -0.24
CA THR A 199 -3.60 8.60 0.03
C THR A 199 -5.02 8.48 -0.50
N ARG A 200 -6.02 8.68 0.37
CA ARG A 200 -7.45 8.59 -0.01
C ARG A 200 -8.25 9.70 0.65
N VAL A 201 -9.19 10.24 -0.12
CA VAL A 201 -10.22 11.12 0.41
C VAL A 201 -11.15 10.31 1.31
N ILE A 202 -11.39 10.84 2.50
CA ILE A 202 -12.43 10.40 3.42
C ILE A 202 -13.35 11.57 3.72
N ALA A 203 -14.53 11.29 4.25
CA ALA A 203 -15.47 12.32 4.65
C ALA A 203 -16.27 11.85 5.86
N ARG A 204 -16.77 12.78 6.65
CA ARG A 204 -17.74 12.50 7.72
C ARG A 204 -18.81 13.58 7.74
N PHE A 205 -20.00 13.23 8.20
CA PHE A 205 -21.00 14.24 8.55
C PHE A 205 -20.49 15.07 9.72
N ALA A 206 -20.66 16.39 9.67
CA ALA A 206 -20.32 17.29 10.76
C ALA A 206 -21.03 16.84 12.05
N GLU A 207 -20.29 16.80 13.15
CA GLU A 207 -20.76 16.29 14.45
C GLU A 207 -21.36 14.86 14.40
N ASP A 208 -20.98 14.04 13.41
CA ASP A 208 -21.57 12.72 13.12
C ASP A 208 -23.08 12.73 12.86
N LYS A 209 -23.64 13.88 12.44
CA LYS A 209 -25.07 14.04 12.17
C LYS A 209 -25.40 13.70 10.72
N ALA A 210 -25.69 12.42 10.47
CA ALA A 210 -26.16 11.92 9.16
C ALA A 210 -27.62 12.32 8.84
N GLN A 211 -27.89 13.63 8.79
CA GLN A 211 -29.18 14.22 8.46
C GLN A 211 -28.96 15.63 7.86
N PRO A 212 -29.85 16.11 6.99
CA PRO A 212 -29.73 17.46 6.44
C PRO A 212 -29.85 18.54 7.52
N ALA A 213 -29.02 19.57 7.44
CA ALA A 213 -29.01 20.71 8.38
C ALA A 213 -30.17 21.68 8.12
N ASP A 214 -30.51 21.91 6.84
CA ASP A 214 -31.57 22.82 6.39
C ASP A 214 -32.76 22.12 5.72
N GLY A 215 -32.83 20.80 5.86
CA GLY A 215 -33.84 19.94 5.21
C GLY A 215 -33.42 19.40 3.84
N THR A 216 -32.36 19.94 3.23
CA THR A 216 -31.85 19.52 1.91
C THR A 216 -30.37 19.19 1.90
N ASN A 217 -29.54 20.02 2.52
CA ASN A 217 -28.10 19.94 2.47
C ASN A 217 -27.52 19.27 3.72
N TYR A 218 -26.46 18.50 3.52
CA TYR A 218 -25.67 17.89 4.58
C TYR A 218 -24.41 18.72 4.82
N ASP A 219 -24.08 18.90 6.09
CA ASP A 219 -22.79 19.44 6.51
C ASP A 219 -21.79 18.29 6.58
N ILE A 220 -20.69 18.46 5.87
CA ILE A 220 -19.68 17.45 5.58
C ILE A 220 -18.33 18.01 6.01
N GLU A 221 -17.52 17.18 6.65
CA GLU A 221 -16.11 17.45 6.87
C GLU A 221 -15.29 16.54 5.96
N LEU A 222 -14.46 17.14 5.10
CA LEU A 222 -13.55 16.39 4.25
C LEU A 222 -12.25 16.04 5.00
N GLY A 223 -11.70 14.88 4.67
CA GLY A 223 -10.46 14.42 5.26
C GLY A 223 -9.63 13.63 4.28
N LEU A 224 -8.39 13.40 4.67
CA LEU A 224 -7.42 12.62 3.93
C LEU A 224 -6.81 11.61 4.89
N ILE A 225 -6.79 10.35 4.49
CA ILE A 225 -5.96 9.31 5.13
C ILE A 225 -4.76 8.99 4.27
N GLY A 226 -3.70 8.47 4.88
CA GLY A 226 -2.46 8.13 4.18
C GLY A 226 -1.59 9.32 3.83
N ALA A 227 -1.87 10.50 4.40
CA ALA A 227 -1.03 11.67 4.21
C ALA A 227 0.38 11.43 4.79
N PRO A 228 1.47 11.76 4.06
CA PRO A 228 2.81 11.76 4.61
C PRO A 228 2.91 12.59 5.91
N ARG A 229 3.68 12.12 6.90
CA ARG A 229 3.81 12.82 8.19
C ARG A 229 4.42 14.22 8.08
N ASN A 230 5.22 14.44 7.05
CA ASN A 230 5.87 15.71 6.73
C ASN A 230 5.07 16.55 5.72
N THR A 231 3.78 16.26 5.50
CA THR A 231 2.89 17.12 4.72
C THR A 231 2.84 18.51 5.32
N SER A 232 3.11 19.52 4.49
CA SER A 232 3.08 20.94 4.86
C SER A 232 1.74 21.59 4.57
N GLN A 233 1.12 21.20 3.45
CA GLN A 233 -0.12 21.81 2.98
C GLN A 233 -0.89 20.81 2.13
N VAL A 234 -2.21 20.84 2.27
CA VAL A 234 -3.16 20.08 1.47
C VAL A 234 -4.21 21.03 0.92
N VAL A 235 -4.60 20.82 -0.34
CA VAL A 235 -5.70 21.54 -0.99
C VAL A 235 -6.73 20.51 -1.42
N PHE A 236 -7.93 20.61 -0.86
CA PHE A 236 -9.12 19.92 -1.37
C PHE A 236 -9.78 20.80 -2.40
N PHE A 237 -10.27 20.22 -3.48
CA PHE A 237 -10.99 20.97 -4.51
C PHE A 237 -11.98 20.10 -5.28
N THR A 238 -12.95 20.73 -5.93
CA THR A 238 -13.94 20.07 -6.79
C THR A 238 -14.07 20.78 -8.13
N ASP A 239 -14.49 20.04 -9.16
CA ASP A 239 -14.90 20.59 -10.45
C ASP A 239 -16.42 20.75 -10.57
N ASP A 240 -17.15 20.56 -9.46
CA ASP A 240 -18.61 20.71 -9.42
C ASP A 240 -19.01 22.19 -9.35
N GLU A 241 -19.57 22.68 -10.45
CA GLU A 241 -20.01 24.07 -10.59
C GLU A 241 -21.21 24.41 -9.67
N ALA A 242 -21.89 23.43 -9.06
CA ALA A 242 -22.99 23.69 -8.12
C ALA A 242 -22.55 24.45 -6.86
N PHE A 243 -21.26 24.42 -6.53
CA PHE A 243 -20.69 25.18 -5.41
C PHE A 243 -20.44 26.66 -5.75
N ILE A 244 -20.42 27.02 -7.04
CA ILE A 244 -20.11 28.39 -7.48
C ILE A 244 -21.30 29.30 -7.17
N LYS A 245 -21.12 30.20 -6.20
CA LYS A 245 -22.08 31.25 -5.85
C LYS A 245 -21.77 32.53 -6.59
N ASP A 246 -20.49 32.85 -6.73
CA ASP A 246 -19.99 34.01 -7.45
C ASP A 246 -18.73 33.64 -8.26
N LYS A 247 -18.76 33.88 -9.57
CA LYS A 247 -17.61 33.61 -10.45
C LYS A 247 -16.38 34.45 -10.11
N ALA A 248 -16.51 35.49 -9.28
CA ALA A 248 -15.38 36.25 -8.75
C ALA A 248 -14.69 35.59 -7.54
N GLN A 249 -15.24 34.50 -6.98
CA GLN A 249 -14.72 33.80 -5.79
C GLN A 249 -14.54 32.29 -6.03
N LEU A 250 -14.23 31.87 -7.25
CA LEU A 250 -14.09 30.46 -7.64
C LEU A 250 -13.16 29.69 -6.71
N GLU A 251 -12.02 30.27 -6.30
CA GLU A 251 -11.04 29.59 -5.45
C GLU A 251 -11.59 29.32 -4.05
N ARG A 252 -12.48 30.19 -3.55
CA ARG A 252 -13.11 30.03 -2.24
C ARG A 252 -14.28 29.05 -2.29
N ASP A 253 -15.01 29.06 -3.40
CA ASP A 253 -16.19 28.20 -3.59
C ASP A 253 -15.79 26.75 -3.92
N LEU A 254 -14.70 26.55 -4.67
CA LEU A 254 -14.30 25.24 -5.19
C LEU A 254 -13.12 24.61 -4.46
N CYS A 255 -12.43 25.32 -3.57
CA CYS A 255 -11.24 24.81 -2.91
C CYS A 255 -11.18 25.16 -1.41
N THR A 256 -10.58 24.26 -0.62
CA THR A 256 -10.21 24.49 0.77
C THR A 256 -8.73 24.18 0.96
N VAL A 257 -8.02 25.08 1.65
CA VAL A 257 -6.59 24.94 1.92
C VAL A 257 -6.36 24.62 3.39
N ILE A 258 -5.73 23.48 3.66
CA ILE A 258 -5.38 23.06 5.02
C ILE A 258 -3.88 23.20 5.24
N ARG A 259 -3.52 23.89 6.33
CA ARG A 259 -2.16 23.98 6.86
C ARG A 259 -2.17 23.43 8.30
N GLY A 260 -2.31 22.11 8.41
CA GLY A 260 -2.42 21.38 9.66
C GLY A 260 -1.35 20.30 9.78
N THR A 261 -1.17 19.78 11.00
CA THR A 261 -0.26 18.64 11.22
C THR A 261 -0.99 17.35 10.92
N VAL A 262 -0.36 16.45 10.16
CA VAL A 262 -0.90 15.11 9.93
C VAL A 262 -0.82 14.30 11.22
N VAL A 263 -1.96 13.86 11.74
CA VAL A 263 -2.05 13.05 12.96
C VAL A 263 -2.44 11.63 12.57
N ARG A 264 -1.57 10.66 12.87
CA ARG A 264 -1.78 9.23 12.52
C ARG A 264 -2.06 8.98 11.02
N GLY A 265 -1.52 9.83 10.14
CA GLY A 265 -1.75 9.74 8.70
C GLY A 265 -3.05 10.40 8.24
N GLU A 266 -3.78 11.05 9.14
CA GLU A 266 -5.00 11.79 8.87
C GLU A 266 -4.79 13.30 8.89
N ILE A 267 -5.49 13.99 8.00
CA ILE A 267 -5.67 15.45 8.06
C ILE A 267 -7.12 15.76 7.65
N TRP A 268 -7.75 16.65 8.41
CA TRP A 268 -9.16 17.01 8.27
C TRP A 268 -9.26 18.51 8.02
N GLU A 269 -10.23 18.92 7.22
CA GLU A 269 -10.60 20.33 7.14
C GLU A 269 -11.55 20.71 8.28
N GLU A 270 -11.56 22.00 8.65
CA GLU A 270 -12.28 22.52 9.82
C GLU A 270 -13.47 23.44 9.46
N ASP A 271 -13.56 23.90 8.21
CA ASP A 271 -14.53 24.91 7.77
C ASP A 271 -15.87 24.30 7.32
N GLY A 272 -15.87 23.01 6.99
CA GLY A 272 -17.03 22.25 6.53
C GLY A 272 -17.43 22.57 5.09
N TRP A 273 -17.96 21.55 4.41
CA TRP A 273 -18.60 21.62 3.10
C TRP A 273 -20.10 21.37 3.26
N THR A 274 -20.92 22.08 2.50
CA THR A 274 -22.37 21.86 2.48
C THR A 274 -22.77 21.33 1.11
N SER A 275 -23.39 20.13 1.06
CA SER A 275 -23.82 19.52 -0.20
C SER A 275 -25.17 18.82 -0.09
N TYR A 276 -25.98 18.91 -1.15
CA TYR A 276 -27.22 18.14 -1.29
C TYR A 276 -27.03 16.79 -2.00
N GLY A 277 -25.90 16.60 -2.71
CA GLY A 277 -25.62 15.44 -3.56
C GLY A 277 -24.17 14.94 -3.47
N ASP A 278 -23.91 13.79 -4.10
CA ASP A 278 -22.56 13.27 -4.27
C ASP A 278 -21.78 14.11 -5.30
N PHE A 279 -20.52 14.38 -5.03
CA PHE A 279 -19.66 15.17 -5.91
C PHE A 279 -18.23 14.64 -5.89
N ARG A 280 -17.45 15.00 -6.91
CA ARG A 280 -16.05 14.59 -7.03
C ARG A 280 -15.17 15.50 -6.17
N VAL A 281 -14.31 14.88 -5.38
CA VAL A 281 -13.33 15.57 -4.54
C VAL A 281 -11.94 15.18 -5.03
N PHE A 282 -11.13 16.18 -5.30
CA PHE A 282 -9.72 16.05 -5.60
C PHE A 282 -8.91 16.61 -4.44
N VAL A 283 -7.72 16.07 -4.26
CA VAL A 283 -6.79 16.55 -3.25
C VAL A 283 -5.38 16.57 -3.80
N CYS A 284 -4.66 17.65 -3.53
CA CYS A 284 -3.23 17.79 -3.80
C CYS A 284 -2.53 18.17 -2.51
N GLY A 285 -1.42 17.49 -2.20
CA GLY A 285 -0.59 17.79 -1.03
C GLY A 285 0.87 18.00 -1.41
N VAL A 286 1.56 18.77 -0.58
CA VAL A 286 3.00 19.00 -0.68
C VAL A 286 3.67 18.73 0.66
N THR A 287 4.81 18.04 0.62
CA THR A 287 5.62 17.78 1.83
C THR A 287 6.64 18.89 2.06
N ALA A 288 7.19 18.97 3.28
CA ALA A 288 8.30 19.88 3.59
C ALA A 288 9.57 19.60 2.75
N GLY A 289 9.68 18.41 2.17
CA GLY A 289 10.75 18.03 1.24
C GLY A 289 10.53 18.48 -0.21
N GLY A 290 9.36 19.04 -0.53
CA GLY A 290 8.99 19.43 -1.90
C GLY A 290 8.39 18.29 -2.73
N GLU A 291 8.09 17.14 -2.12
CA GLU A 291 7.38 16.03 -2.78
C GLU A 291 5.90 16.40 -2.94
N HIS A 292 5.28 15.90 -4.00
CA HIS A 292 3.87 16.19 -4.32
C HIS A 292 3.09 14.89 -4.46
N TYR A 293 1.88 14.87 -3.92
CA TYR A 293 0.96 13.74 -4.06
C TYR A 293 -0.45 14.23 -4.33
N SER A 294 -1.26 13.38 -4.95
CA SER A 294 -2.67 13.65 -5.19
C SER A 294 -3.53 12.42 -4.98
N ALA A 295 -4.82 12.65 -4.71
CA ALA A 295 -5.84 11.63 -4.72
C ALA A 295 -7.16 12.20 -5.23
N ALA A 296 -8.09 11.31 -5.57
CA ALA A 296 -9.44 11.69 -5.98
C ALA A 296 -10.43 10.66 -5.44
N GLY A 297 -11.68 11.09 -5.25
CA GLY A 297 -12.78 10.24 -4.83
C GLY A 297 -14.12 10.94 -5.00
N SER A 298 -15.19 10.33 -4.52
CA SER A 298 -16.47 11.01 -4.32
C SER A 298 -16.76 11.21 -2.84
N LEU A 299 -17.63 12.16 -2.51
CA LEU A 299 -18.12 12.37 -1.16
C LEU A 299 -18.65 11.06 -0.55
N CYS A 300 -19.52 10.35 -1.26
CA CYS A 300 -20.10 9.10 -0.76
C CYS A 300 -19.05 8.01 -0.55
N GLY A 301 -18.08 7.89 -1.46
CA GLY A 301 -16.96 6.95 -1.28
C GLY A 301 -16.10 7.29 -0.06
N GLY A 302 -15.91 8.58 0.21
CA GLY A 302 -15.22 9.06 1.41
C GLY A 302 -15.98 8.76 2.71
N LEU A 303 -17.31 8.97 2.70
CA LEU A 303 -18.20 8.64 3.82
C LEU A 303 -18.20 7.15 4.13
N GLU A 304 -18.36 6.30 3.11
CA GLU A 304 -18.32 4.84 3.29
C GLU A 304 -16.96 4.40 3.85
N THR A 305 -15.85 4.91 3.30
CA THR A 305 -14.51 4.57 3.78
C THR A 305 -14.33 4.90 5.26
N TYR A 306 -14.76 6.10 5.70
CA TYR A 306 -14.67 6.52 7.10
C TYR A 306 -15.57 5.68 8.02
N TYR A 307 -16.85 5.53 7.68
CA TYR A 307 -17.82 4.89 8.58
C TYR A 307 -17.66 3.37 8.64
N ILE A 308 -17.21 2.71 7.57
CA ILE A 308 -16.86 1.27 7.60
C ILE A 308 -15.76 1.03 8.65
N ALA A 309 -14.70 1.85 8.63
CA ALA A 309 -13.62 1.77 9.60
C ALA A 309 -14.08 2.14 11.01
N LYS A 310 -14.85 3.23 11.18
CA LYS A 310 -15.35 3.70 12.47
C LYS A 310 -16.26 2.69 13.18
N HIS A 311 -17.07 1.95 12.43
CA HIS A 311 -17.99 0.94 12.97
C HIS A 311 -17.41 -0.48 12.99
N ASP A 312 -16.17 -0.68 12.51
CA ASP A 312 -15.53 -1.99 12.37
C ASP A 312 -16.40 -3.01 11.61
N VAL A 313 -16.98 -2.58 10.49
CA VAL A 313 -17.81 -3.42 9.63
C VAL A 313 -17.09 -3.79 8.33
N SER A 314 -17.54 -4.86 7.66
CA SER A 314 -16.89 -5.35 6.44
C SER A 314 -17.28 -4.60 5.16
N SER A 315 -18.44 -3.94 5.14
CA SER A 315 -18.96 -3.24 3.95
C SER A 315 -19.97 -2.14 4.31
N ALA A 316 -20.30 -1.30 3.32
CA ALA A 316 -21.29 -0.23 3.47
C ALA A 316 -22.70 -0.76 3.79
N ASP A 317 -23.03 -1.97 3.36
CA ASP A 317 -24.33 -2.61 3.61
C ASP A 317 -24.57 -2.93 5.09
N ALA A 318 -23.48 -3.12 5.84
CA ALA A 318 -23.50 -3.40 7.27
C ALA A 318 -23.56 -2.12 8.13
N LEU A 319 -23.55 -0.92 7.53
CA LEU A 319 -23.63 0.34 8.27
C LEU A 319 -25.02 0.59 8.90
N PRO A 320 -25.08 1.37 9.99
CA PRO A 320 -26.33 1.81 10.58
C PRO A 320 -27.32 2.39 9.56
N ASN A 321 -28.61 2.06 9.70
CA ASN A 321 -29.66 2.45 8.75
C ASN A 321 -29.70 3.95 8.43
N LYS A 322 -29.42 4.80 9.43
CA LYS A 322 -29.40 6.26 9.25
C LYS A 322 -28.30 6.68 8.27
N LEU A 323 -27.09 6.15 8.44
CA LEU A 323 -25.95 6.42 7.55
C LEU A 323 -26.21 5.90 6.14
N ARG A 324 -26.72 4.67 6.01
CA ARG A 324 -27.04 4.09 4.69
C ARG A 324 -28.07 4.92 3.94
N ARG A 325 -29.10 5.42 4.62
CA ARG A 325 -30.12 6.29 4.00
C ARG A 325 -29.55 7.65 3.57
N ALA A 326 -28.72 8.28 4.40
CA ALA A 326 -28.09 9.56 4.07
C ALA A 326 -27.15 9.42 2.87
N ILE A 327 -26.28 8.39 2.85
CA ILE A 327 -25.38 8.11 1.74
C ILE A 327 -26.17 7.78 0.46
N ALA A 328 -27.24 6.99 0.57
CA ALA A 328 -28.10 6.69 -0.58
C ALA A 328 -28.81 7.93 -1.14
N HIS A 329 -29.21 8.88 -0.28
CA HIS A 329 -29.80 10.15 -0.70
C HIS A 329 -28.79 11.04 -1.42
N LEU A 330 -27.60 11.25 -0.85
CA LEU A 330 -26.53 12.00 -1.51
C LEU A 330 -26.22 11.40 -2.89
N ARG A 331 -26.11 10.07 -2.96
CA ARG A 331 -25.84 9.35 -4.21
C ARG A 331 -26.98 9.44 -5.24
N SER A 332 -28.23 9.67 -4.84
CA SER A 332 -29.34 9.84 -5.80
C SER A 332 -29.44 11.24 -6.38
N GLU A 333 -28.78 12.21 -5.75
CA GLU A 333 -28.81 13.62 -6.12
C GLU A 333 -27.50 14.07 -6.80
N ASP A 334 -26.75 13.15 -7.40
CA ASP A 334 -25.54 13.50 -8.14
C ASP A 334 -25.93 14.18 -9.47
N GLY A 335 -25.58 15.45 -9.64
CA GLY A 335 -25.71 16.17 -10.91
C GLY A 335 -24.82 15.60 -12.04
N SER A 336 -24.19 14.45 -11.81
CA SER A 336 -23.23 13.82 -12.69
C SER A 336 -23.97 13.08 -13.81
N SER A 337 -23.76 13.49 -15.05
CA SER A 337 -24.25 12.79 -16.24
C SER A 337 -23.41 11.54 -16.58
N ILE A 338 -22.67 11.00 -15.60
CA ILE A 338 -21.75 9.87 -15.78
C ILE A 338 -22.17 8.77 -14.80
N SER A 339 -22.73 7.69 -15.34
CA SER A 339 -23.01 6.47 -14.58
C SER A 339 -21.77 6.04 -13.78
N PRO A 340 -21.96 5.43 -12.58
CA PRO A 340 -20.86 4.77 -11.90
C PRO A 340 -20.23 3.79 -12.88
N VAL A 341 -18.90 3.82 -13.02
CA VAL A 341 -18.17 2.80 -13.77
C VAL A 341 -18.49 1.46 -13.11
N ALA A 342 -19.47 0.77 -13.66
CA ALA A 342 -19.85 -0.55 -13.22
C ALA A 342 -18.70 -1.48 -13.58
N ASP A 343 -18.12 -2.11 -12.56
CA ASP A 343 -17.32 -3.32 -12.73
C ASP A 343 -18.06 -4.26 -13.69
N GLY A 344 -17.34 -4.61 -14.76
CA GLY A 344 -17.93 -5.06 -16.01
C GLY A 344 -18.80 -6.30 -15.86
N VAL A 345 -20.11 -6.11 -15.87
CA VAL A 345 -21.09 -7.01 -16.47
C VAL A 345 -22.28 -6.14 -16.86
N THR A 346 -22.62 -6.03 -18.14
CA THR A 346 -23.98 -6.31 -18.64
C THR A 346 -24.05 -6.25 -20.16
N LYS A 347 -24.42 -7.42 -20.69
CA LYS A 347 -25.17 -7.72 -21.91
C LYS A 347 -25.66 -6.54 -22.77
N ILE A 348 -25.25 -6.62 -24.03
CA ILE A 348 -25.91 -5.99 -25.17
C ILE A 348 -27.39 -6.42 -25.20
N THR A 349 -28.30 -5.49 -24.93
CA THR A 349 -29.70 -5.62 -25.38
C THR A 349 -29.98 -4.55 -26.41
N SER A 350 -30.17 -5.01 -27.64
CA SER A 350 -30.56 -4.23 -28.80
C SER A 350 -31.94 -3.60 -28.60
N ARG A 351 -32.03 -2.27 -28.72
CA ARG A 351 -33.32 -1.61 -28.96
C ARG A 351 -33.57 -1.56 -30.47
N LYS A 352 -34.40 -2.51 -30.94
CA LYS A 352 -35.22 -2.33 -32.15
C LYS A 352 -36.09 -1.08 -31.97
N GLY A 353 -36.13 -0.23 -33.00
CA GLY A 353 -36.81 1.05 -32.96
C GLY A 353 -38.34 0.98 -32.99
N ARG A 354 -38.95 2.16 -32.94
CA ARG A 354 -40.22 2.44 -33.62
C ARG A 354 -40.42 3.93 -33.85
N ARG A 355 -40.72 4.24 -35.11
CA ARG A 355 -41.25 5.49 -35.65
C ARG A 355 -42.40 6.06 -34.81
N LYS A 356 -42.43 7.37 -34.63
CA LYS A 356 -43.28 8.28 -35.41
C LYS A 356 -42.65 9.66 -35.44
#